data_AF-A0A1M5E507-F1
#
_entry.id   AF-A0A1M5E507-F1
#
_cell.length_a   1.000
_cell.length_b   1.000
_cell.length_c   1.000
_cell.angle_alpha   90.00
_cell.angle_beta   90.00
_cell.angle_gamma   90.00
#
_symmetry.space_group_name_H-M   'P 1'
#
loop_
_entity.id
_entity.type
_entity.pdbx_description
1 polymer ?
#
loop_
_entity_poly.entity_id
_entity_poly.type
_entity_poly.pdbx_seq_one_letter_code
_entity_poly.pdbx_strand_id
1 'polypeptide(L)'
;MNIDLLKLKEKLKILSDDDFDFEVADYLLTVKFDGKPLSQIQRQVVSTNILDNEVFNGGFDQFYLNNEDEYIDDAIDGLREFGATKFLELAIKSKEIYLRDKELYTSDRNPYFDPLDDKFYELDHYGELRINYVKAHLDEIIE
;
A
#
# COMPACT_ATOMS: atom_id res chain seq x y z
N MET A 1 18.03 2.79 12.80
CA MET A 1 18.08 1.56 13.64
C MET A 1 18.96 0.51 12.96
N ASN A 2 19.67 -0.37 13.67
CA ASN A 2 20.42 -1.46 13.01
C ASN A 2 19.56 -2.74 13.06
N ILE A 3 18.86 -3.02 11.96
CA ILE A 3 17.95 -4.18 11.85
C ILE A 3 18.80 -5.41 11.54
N ASP A 4 18.68 -6.45 12.36
CA ASP A 4 19.27 -7.76 12.07
C ASP A 4 18.41 -8.48 11.03
N LEU A 5 18.79 -8.34 9.76
CA LEU A 5 18.04 -8.88 8.61
C LEU A 5 17.95 -10.40 8.65
N LEU A 6 18.97 -11.10 9.18
CA LEU A 6 18.92 -12.56 9.31
C LEU A 6 17.86 -12.95 10.33
N LYS A 7 17.87 -12.29 11.49
CA LYS A 7 16.86 -12.53 12.53
C LYS A 7 15.45 -12.19 12.04
N LEU A 8 15.29 -11.12 11.26
CA LEU A 8 14.00 -10.75 10.66
C LEU A 8 13.51 -11.84 9.69
N LYS A 9 14.37 -12.30 8.76
CA LYS A 9 14.01 -13.38 7.83
C LYS A 9 13.62 -14.67 8.55
N GLU A 10 14.30 -15.04 9.63
CA GLU A 10 13.92 -16.20 10.44
C GLU A 10 12.58 -16.00 11.18
N LYS A 11 12.33 -14.79 11.69
CA LYS A 11 11.03 -14.44 12.30
C LYS A 11 9.90 -14.58 11.29
N LEU A 12 10.04 -14.00 10.09
CA LEU A 12 9.00 -13.99 9.07
C LEU A 12 8.55 -15.39 8.63
N LYS A 13 9.42 -16.41 8.70
CA LYS A 13 9.10 -17.80 8.30
C LYS A 13 8.05 -18.48 9.18
N ILE A 14 7.86 -18.01 10.42
CA ILE A 14 7.00 -18.68 11.41
C ILE A 14 5.75 -17.87 11.77
N LEU A 15 5.60 -16.68 11.20
CA LEU A 15 4.44 -15.82 11.46
C LEU A 15 3.20 -16.34 10.75
N SER A 16 2.03 -15.95 11.29
CA SER A 16 0.78 -16.03 10.54
C SER A 16 0.83 -15.10 9.33
N ASP A 17 -0.07 -15.26 8.38
CA ASP A 17 -0.11 -14.41 7.18
C ASP A 17 -0.37 -12.94 7.54
N ASP A 18 -1.28 -12.67 8.49
CA ASP A 18 -1.56 -11.31 8.97
C ASP A 18 -0.35 -10.71 9.69
N ASP A 19 0.29 -11.47 10.59
CA ASP A 19 1.48 -10.99 11.31
C ASP A 19 2.67 -10.80 10.36
N PHE A 20 2.79 -11.64 9.33
CA PHE A 20 3.83 -11.54 8.32
C PHE A 20 3.70 -10.24 7.52
N ASP A 21 2.49 -9.94 7.03
CA ASP A 21 2.23 -8.74 6.25
C ASP A 21 2.46 -7.48 7.07
N PHE A 22 1.98 -7.47 8.32
CA PHE A 22 2.23 -6.38 9.27
C PHE A 22 3.72 -6.16 9.54
N GLU A 23 4.47 -7.23 9.82
CA GLU A 23 5.90 -7.13 10.13
C GLU A 23 6.72 -6.64 8.92
N VAL A 24 6.36 -7.04 7.70
CA VAL A 24 6.99 -6.54 6.48
C VAL A 24 6.70 -5.06 6.29
N ALA A 25 5.44 -4.63 6.47
CA ALA A 25 5.08 -3.21 6.37
C ALA A 25 5.83 -2.36 7.42
N ASP A 26 5.91 -2.83 8.67
CA ASP A 26 6.65 -2.15 9.74
C ASP A 26 8.15 -2.03 9.45
N TYR A 27 8.76 -3.09 8.91
CA TYR A 27 10.15 -3.05 8.45
C TYR A 27 10.36 -2.00 7.35
N LEU A 28 9.52 -1.99 6.31
CA LEU A 28 9.66 -1.04 5.19
C LEU A 28 9.45 0.41 5.62
N LEU A 29 8.47 0.66 6.50
CA LEU A 29 8.27 1.97 7.12
C LEU A 29 9.49 2.38 7.94
N THR A 30 10.05 1.47 8.73
CA THR A 30 11.27 1.72 9.50
C THR A 30 12.45 2.10 8.59
N VAL A 31 12.66 1.37 7.49
CA VAL A 31 13.70 1.69 6.50
C VAL A 31 13.49 3.10 5.94
N LYS A 32 12.25 3.45 5.58
CA LYS A 32 11.90 4.80 5.09
C LYS A 32 12.17 5.88 6.15
N PHE A 33 11.74 5.68 7.39
CA PHE A 33 11.92 6.65 8.48
C PHE A 33 13.39 6.82 8.90
N ASP A 34 14.23 5.80 8.71
CA ASP A 34 15.68 5.90 8.85
C ASP A 34 16.34 6.72 7.72
N GLY A 35 15.56 7.25 6.76
CA GLY A 35 16.03 8.08 5.65
C GLY A 35 16.69 7.28 4.53
N LYS A 36 16.50 5.96 4.50
CA LYS A 36 17.03 5.11 3.43
C LYS A 36 16.05 5.08 2.26
N PRO A 37 16.53 5.17 1.01
CA PRO A 37 15.67 5.00 -0.15
C PRO A 37 15.17 3.55 -0.20
N LEU A 38 13.89 3.40 -0.53
CA LEU A 38 13.30 2.09 -0.81
C LEU A 38 13.54 1.71 -2.27
N SER A 39 13.89 0.45 -2.51
CA SER A 39 13.91 -0.14 -3.84
C SER A 39 12.52 -0.13 -4.47
N GLN A 40 12.41 -0.36 -5.78
CA GLN A 40 11.11 -0.31 -6.46
C GLN A 40 10.12 -1.32 -5.86
N ILE A 41 10.55 -2.55 -5.61
CA ILE A 41 9.70 -3.59 -5.03
C ILE A 41 9.26 -3.24 -3.60
N GLN A 42 10.15 -2.65 -2.81
CA GLN A 42 9.83 -2.17 -1.47
C GLN A 42 8.80 -1.03 -1.51
N ARG A 43 8.94 -0.08 -2.45
CA ARG A 43 7.95 0.99 -2.62
C ARG A 43 6.58 0.46 -3.02
N GLN A 44 6.51 -0.50 -3.93
CA GLN A 44 5.26 -1.14 -4.32
C GLN A 44 4.54 -1.79 -3.12
N VAL A 45 5.28 -2.54 -2.30
CA VAL A 45 4.72 -3.24 -1.12
C VAL A 45 4.27 -2.26 -0.04
N VAL A 46 5.08 -1.24 0.29
CA VAL A 46 4.69 -0.27 1.32
C VAL A 46 3.54 0.62 0.85
N SER A 47 3.54 1.03 -0.42
CA SER A 47 2.51 1.92 -0.97
C SER A 47 1.16 1.24 -1.07
N THR A 48 1.13 -0.05 -1.43
CA THR A 48 -0.11 -0.83 -1.41
C THR A 48 -0.60 -1.04 0.02
N ASN A 49 0.27 -1.29 1.01
CA ASN A 49 -0.13 -1.33 2.42
C ASN A 49 -0.73 0.01 2.90
N ILE A 50 -0.12 1.14 2.53
CA ILE A 50 -0.65 2.47 2.90
C ILE A 50 -2.00 2.72 2.25
N LEU A 51 -2.13 2.41 0.95
CA LEU A 51 -3.40 2.53 0.23
C LEU A 51 -4.52 1.73 0.93
N ASP A 52 -4.24 0.47 1.26
CA ASP A 52 -5.16 -0.41 1.99
C ASP A 52 -5.63 0.22 3.29
N ASN A 53 -4.68 0.58 4.16
CA ASN A 53 -4.97 1.05 5.50
C ASN A 53 -5.73 2.37 5.48
N GLU A 54 -5.35 3.31 4.62
CA GLU A 54 -5.99 4.62 4.56
C GLU A 54 -7.40 4.51 3.98
N VAL A 55 -7.59 3.74 2.90
CA VAL A 55 -8.91 3.56 2.30
C VAL A 55 -9.83 2.80 3.25
N PHE A 56 -9.38 1.73 3.92
CA PHE A 56 -10.20 1.05 4.92
C PHE A 56 -10.56 1.92 6.13
N ASN A 57 -9.69 2.86 6.51
CA ASN A 57 -9.92 3.72 7.67
C ASN A 57 -10.82 4.94 7.36
N GLY A 58 -10.74 5.50 6.16
CA GLY A 58 -11.48 6.73 5.83
C GLY A 58 -11.68 7.01 4.35
N GLY A 59 -11.54 6.00 3.50
CA GLY A 59 -11.71 6.11 2.05
C GLY A 59 -10.54 6.76 1.33
N PHE A 60 -10.68 6.91 0.01
CA PHE A 60 -9.69 7.60 -0.82
C PHE A 60 -9.48 9.06 -0.40
N ASP A 61 -10.49 9.71 0.19
CA ASP A 61 -10.32 11.02 0.81
C ASP A 61 -9.21 11.00 1.87
N GLN A 62 -9.24 10.04 2.80
CA GLN A 62 -8.21 9.93 3.85
C GLN A 62 -6.84 9.63 3.25
N PHE A 63 -6.77 8.76 2.24
CA PHE A 63 -5.53 8.46 1.54
C PHE A 63 -4.88 9.73 0.96
N TYR A 64 -5.61 10.53 0.20
CA TYR A 64 -5.07 11.74 -0.43
C TYR A 64 -4.84 12.89 0.55
N LEU A 65 -5.66 13.02 1.60
CA LEU A 65 -5.44 14.03 2.65
C LEU A 65 -4.16 13.77 3.44
N ASN A 66 -3.84 12.51 3.72
CA ASN A 66 -2.65 12.15 4.50
C ASN A 66 -1.37 12.13 3.66
N ASN A 67 -1.49 11.83 2.37
CA ASN A 67 -0.33 11.46 1.56
C ASN A 67 -0.18 12.24 0.25
N GLU A 68 -1.13 13.12 -0.09
CA GLU A 68 -1.23 13.70 -1.43
C GLU A 68 -1.17 12.58 -2.49
N ASP A 69 -0.34 12.73 -3.53
CA ASP A 69 -0.11 11.70 -4.55
C ASP A 69 1.15 10.85 -4.33
N GLU A 70 1.80 10.93 -3.16
CA GLU A 70 3.13 10.33 -2.92
C GLU A 70 3.18 8.83 -3.23
N TYR A 71 2.16 8.07 -2.83
CA TYR A 71 2.16 6.60 -2.91
C TYR A 71 1.34 6.03 -4.05
N ILE A 72 0.53 6.83 -4.75
CA ILE A 72 -0.50 6.26 -5.64
C ILE A 72 0.09 5.52 -6.84
N ASP A 73 1.18 6.01 -7.39
CA ASP A 73 1.83 5.38 -8.55
C ASP A 73 2.51 4.06 -8.21
N ASP A 74 3.28 4.04 -7.12
CA ASP A 74 3.90 2.80 -6.63
C ASP A 74 2.82 1.80 -6.16
N ALA A 75 1.68 2.26 -5.61
CA ALA A 75 0.55 1.40 -5.27
C ALA A 75 -0.12 0.79 -6.52
N ILE A 76 -0.34 1.58 -7.57
CA ILE A 76 -0.85 1.10 -8.86
C ILE A 76 0.07 0.02 -9.44
N ASP A 77 1.38 0.26 -9.42
CA ASP A 77 2.34 -0.72 -9.92
C ASP A 77 2.36 -1.99 -9.04
N GLY A 78 2.31 -1.86 -7.72
CA GLY A 78 2.20 -3.01 -6.81
C GLY A 78 0.94 -3.84 -7.05
N LEU A 79 -0.24 -3.21 -7.12
CA LEU A 79 -1.51 -3.90 -7.41
C LEU A 79 -1.47 -4.63 -8.76
N ARG A 80 -0.75 -4.09 -9.74
CA ARG A 80 -0.52 -4.75 -11.04
C ARG A 80 0.33 -6.01 -10.87
N GLU A 81 1.47 -5.91 -10.18
CA GLU A 81 2.36 -7.05 -9.95
C GLU A 81 1.70 -8.16 -9.11
N PHE A 82 0.85 -7.80 -8.14
CA PHE A 82 0.14 -8.76 -7.30
C PHE A 82 -1.01 -9.46 -8.04
N GLY A 83 -1.45 -8.93 -9.19
CA GLY A 83 -2.64 -9.39 -9.89
C GLY A 83 -3.97 -8.93 -9.26
N ALA A 84 -3.94 -7.89 -8.43
CA ALA A 84 -5.12 -7.32 -7.77
C ALA A 84 -5.92 -6.40 -8.71
N THR A 85 -6.36 -6.92 -9.85
CA THR A 85 -6.85 -6.13 -11.00
C THR A 85 -8.03 -5.22 -10.67
N LYS A 86 -8.96 -5.66 -9.82
CA LYS A 86 -10.12 -4.84 -9.44
C LYS A 86 -9.72 -3.64 -8.60
N PHE A 87 -8.79 -3.82 -7.65
CA PHE A 87 -8.25 -2.72 -6.85
C PHE A 87 -7.38 -1.79 -7.69
N LEU A 88 -6.60 -2.33 -8.63
CA LEU A 88 -5.84 -1.55 -9.61
C LEU A 88 -6.75 -0.57 -10.37
N GLU A 89 -7.91 -1.02 -10.85
CA GLU A 89 -8.87 -0.15 -11.52
C GLU A 89 -9.40 0.97 -10.61
N LEU A 90 -9.62 0.69 -9.32
CA LEU A 90 -10.07 1.70 -8.36
C LEU A 90 -8.96 2.73 -8.09
N ALA A 91 -7.73 2.30 -7.87
CA ALA A 91 -6.58 3.18 -7.62
C ALA A 91 -6.26 4.09 -8.83
N ILE A 92 -6.39 3.57 -10.06
CA ILE A 92 -6.22 4.40 -11.26
C ILE A 92 -7.31 5.48 -11.32
N LYS A 93 -8.58 5.11 -11.10
CA LYS A 93 -9.70 6.06 -11.11
C LYS A 93 -9.59 7.10 -9.99
N SER A 94 -9.14 6.69 -8.81
CA SER A 94 -8.95 7.61 -7.69
C SER A 94 -7.88 8.64 -8.03
N LYS A 95 -6.77 8.23 -8.68
CA LYS A 95 -5.74 9.15 -9.15
C LYS A 95 -6.29 10.16 -10.15
N GLU A 96 -7.09 9.70 -11.11
CA GLU A 96 -7.72 10.58 -12.10
C GLU A 96 -8.63 11.63 -11.44
N ILE A 97 -9.43 11.21 -10.45
CA ILE A 97 -10.30 12.12 -9.68
C ILE A 97 -9.45 13.11 -8.88
N TYR A 98 -8.43 12.65 -8.16
CA TYR A 98 -7.55 13.52 -7.38
C TYR A 98 -6.89 14.58 -8.28
N LEU A 99 -6.27 14.18 -9.39
CA LEU A 99 -5.60 15.14 -10.28
C LEU A 99 -6.56 16.15 -10.91
N ARG A 100 -7.81 15.74 -11.18
CA ARG A 100 -8.85 16.62 -11.70
C ARG A 100 -9.29 17.65 -10.66
N ASP A 101 -9.42 17.22 -9.41
CA ASP A 101 -10.18 17.94 -8.39
C ASP A 101 -9.35 18.45 -7.19
N LYS A 102 -8.04 18.20 -7.13
CA LYS A 102 -7.20 18.50 -5.96
C LYS A 102 -7.29 19.94 -5.47
N GLU A 103 -7.51 20.90 -6.38
CA GLU A 103 -7.65 22.33 -6.04
C GLU A 103 -9.05 22.68 -5.50
N LEU A 104 -10.04 21.82 -5.73
CA LEU A 104 -11.43 22.01 -5.32
C LEU A 104 -11.72 21.39 -3.94
N TYR A 105 -11.01 20.33 -3.58
CA TYR A 105 -11.22 19.55 -2.35
C TYR A 105 -9.93 19.41 -1.54
N THR A 106 -9.37 20.55 -1.10
CA THR A 106 -8.10 20.58 -0.34
C THR A 106 -8.25 20.18 1.13
N SER A 107 -9.46 20.29 1.69
CA SER A 107 -9.75 20.01 3.10
C SER A 107 -11.16 19.44 3.33
N ASP A 108 -11.91 19.25 2.25
CA ASP A 108 -13.29 18.76 2.26
C ASP A 108 -13.33 17.39 1.59
N ARG A 109 -14.31 16.56 1.97
CA ARG A 109 -14.60 15.30 1.28
C ARG A 109 -14.86 15.55 -0.21
N ASN A 110 -14.22 14.78 -1.06
CA ASN A 110 -14.54 14.72 -2.48
C ASN A 110 -15.59 13.61 -2.74
N PRO A 111 -16.86 13.97 -2.99
CA PRO A 111 -17.94 12.99 -3.16
C PRO A 111 -17.77 12.09 -4.40
N TYR A 112 -16.83 12.41 -5.30
CA TYR A 112 -16.51 11.53 -6.42
C TYR A 112 -15.74 10.28 -5.99
N PHE A 113 -15.17 10.25 -4.79
CA PHE A 113 -14.57 9.06 -4.21
C PHE A 113 -15.58 8.09 -3.59
N ASP A 114 -16.75 8.56 -3.12
CA ASP A 114 -17.74 7.70 -2.46
C ASP A 114 -18.06 6.41 -3.27
N PRO A 115 -18.29 6.45 -4.60
CA PRO A 115 -18.56 5.23 -5.38
C PRO A 115 -17.34 4.30 -5.57
N LEU A 116 -16.13 4.82 -5.39
CA LEU A 116 -14.90 4.03 -5.41
C LEU A 116 -14.68 3.36 -4.06
N ASP A 117 -14.91 4.08 -2.97
CA ASP A 117 -14.86 3.56 -1.60
C ASP A 117 -15.85 2.42 -1.41
N ASP A 118 -17.12 2.62 -1.79
CA ASP A 118 -18.15 1.58 -1.71
C ASP A 118 -17.71 0.29 -2.41
N LYS A 119 -17.17 0.42 -3.63
CA LYS A 119 -16.66 -0.73 -4.38
C LYS A 119 -15.44 -1.35 -3.72
N PHE A 120 -14.54 -0.54 -3.15
CA PHE A 120 -13.36 -1.03 -2.46
C PHE A 120 -13.77 -1.94 -1.30
N TYR A 121 -14.77 -1.52 -0.50
CA TYR A 121 -15.27 -2.28 0.65
C TYR A 121 -16.07 -3.54 0.28
N GLU A 122 -16.63 -3.61 -0.94
CA GLU A 122 -17.34 -4.79 -1.45
C GLU A 122 -16.41 -5.90 -1.95
N LEU A 123 -15.13 -5.60 -2.21
CA LEU A 123 -14.17 -6.55 -2.73
C LEU A 123 -13.52 -7.39 -1.63
N ASP A 124 -13.20 -8.64 -1.94
CA ASP A 124 -12.32 -9.45 -1.10
C ASP A 124 -10.93 -8.80 -1.04
N HIS A 125 -10.43 -8.58 0.18
CA HIS A 125 -9.16 -7.88 0.44
C HIS A 125 -7.99 -8.50 -0.34
N TYR A 126 -7.15 -7.67 -0.98
CA TYR A 126 -6.02 -8.16 -1.79
C TYR A 126 -4.78 -8.54 -0.95
N GLY A 127 -4.93 -8.69 0.37
CA GLY A 127 -3.83 -8.92 1.30
C GLY A 127 -3.13 -10.23 1.01
N GLU A 128 -3.88 -11.29 0.73
CA GLU A 128 -3.33 -12.60 0.35
C GLU A 128 -2.47 -12.51 -0.94
N LEU A 129 -2.89 -11.71 -1.92
CA LEU A 129 -2.13 -11.50 -3.15
C LEU A 129 -0.80 -10.79 -2.87
N ARG A 130 -0.82 -9.73 -2.05
CA ARG A 130 0.37 -9.02 -1.59
C ARG A 130 1.32 -9.97 -0.84
N ILE A 131 0.81 -10.74 0.12
CA ILE A 131 1.58 -11.69 0.92
C ILE A 131 2.27 -12.73 0.03
N ASN A 132 1.55 -13.31 -0.93
CA ASN A 132 2.11 -14.29 -1.84
C ASN A 132 3.24 -13.69 -2.70
N TYR A 133 3.05 -12.46 -3.19
CA TYR A 133 4.09 -11.73 -3.90
C TYR A 133 5.32 -11.47 -3.01
N VAL A 134 5.12 -10.96 -1.79
CA VAL A 134 6.21 -10.68 -0.85
C VAL A 134 6.98 -11.95 -0.51
N LYS A 135 6.31 -13.08 -0.27
CA LYS A 135 6.96 -14.38 0.00
C LYS A 135 7.80 -14.85 -1.19
N ALA A 136 7.35 -14.63 -2.42
CA ALA A 136 8.09 -14.99 -3.63
C ALA A 136 9.36 -14.12 -3.83
N HIS A 137 9.36 -12.90 -3.31
CA HIS A 137 10.43 -11.91 -3.48
C HIS A 137 11.11 -11.50 -2.16
N LEU A 138 11.02 -12.35 -1.13
CA LEU A 138 11.40 -11.99 0.24
C LEU A 138 12.87 -11.52 0.36
N ASP A 139 13.76 -12.12 -0.42
CA ASP A 139 15.18 -11.76 -0.40
C ASP A 139 15.47 -10.40 -1.03
N GLU A 140 14.67 -9.95 -1.99
CA GLU A 140 14.75 -8.63 -2.62
C GLU A 140 14.09 -7.55 -1.74
N ILE A 141 13.10 -7.93 -0.94
CA ILE A 141 12.36 -7.02 -0.06
C ILE A 141 13.13 -6.77 1.24
N ILE A 142 13.73 -7.81 1.83
CA ILE A 142 14.48 -7.73 3.08
C ILE A 142 15.99 -7.67 2.79
N GLU A 143 16.48 -6.47 2.49
CA GLU A 143 17.88 -6.13 2.15
C GLU A 143 18.47 -4.95 2.95
#